data_AF-A0A351C500-F1
#
_entry.id   AF-A0A351C500-F1
#
_cell.length_a   1.000
_cell.length_b   1.000
_cell.length_c   1.000
_cell.angle_alpha   90.00
_cell.angle_beta   90.00
_cell.angle_gamma   90.00
#
_symmetry.space_group_name_H-M   'P 1'
#
loop_
_entity.id
_entity.type
_entity.pdbx_description
1 polymer ?
#
loop_
_entity_poly.entity_id
_entity_poly.type
_entity_poly.pdbx_seq_one_letter_code
_entity_poly.pdbx_strand_id
1 'polypeptide(L)' 'MTILFRDNSIDLNAGEMFVVPKGVEHKPVAKQECHILLVEPRGVTNTGQTSSNLTAENDIWI' A
#
# COMPACT_ATOMS: atom_id res chain seq x y z
N MET A 1 6.27 -9.51 5.10
CA MET A 1 6.56 -8.19 4.50
C MET A 1 6.72 -7.16 5.61
N THR A 2 7.19 -5.94 5.31
CA THR A 2 7.32 -4.87 6.32
C THR A 2 6.69 -3.59 5.78
N ILE A 3 5.92 -2.89 6.61
CA ILE A 3 5.46 -1.52 6.34
C ILE A 3 6.42 -0.57 7.06
N LEU A 4 7.16 0.23 6.30
CA LEU A 4 8.05 1.25 6.86
C LEU A 4 7.29 2.56 7.06
N PHE A 5 7.46 3.17 8.22
CA PHE A 5 7.04 4.52 8.54
C PHE A 5 8.28 5.39 8.74
N ARG A 6 8.09 6.70 8.99
CA ARG A 6 9.22 7.61 9.24
C ARG A 6 10.01 7.24 10.49
N ASP A 7 9.29 6.85 11.55
CA ASP A 7 9.88 6.66 12.88
C ASP A 7 9.89 5.20 13.34
N ASN A 8 9.24 4.29 12.61
CA ASN A 8 9.12 2.88 12.98
C ASN A 8 8.81 1.98 11.78
N SER A 9 8.66 0.69 12.05
CA SER A 9 8.29 -0.32 11.08
C SER A 9 7.39 -1.38 11.70
N ILE A 10 6.48 -1.93 10.90
CA ILE A 10 5.62 -3.05 11.30
C ILE A 10 5.88 -4.22 10.37
N ASP A 11 6.21 -5.37 10.95
CA ASP A 11 6.31 -6.63 10.22
C ASP A 11 4.94 -7.31 10.14
N LEU A 12 4.62 -7.84 8.96
CA LEU A 12 3.39 -8.58 8.68
C LEU A 12 3.71 -9.94 8.06
N ASN A 13 3.13 -10.97 8.65
CA ASN A 13 3.13 -12.35 8.18
C ASN A 13 1.85 -12.65 7.38
N ALA A 14 1.82 -13.82 6.73
CA ALA A 14 0.65 -14.26 5.98
C ALA A 14 -0.57 -14.39 6.90
N GLY A 15 -1.70 -13.83 6.46
CA GLY A 15 -2.96 -13.81 7.23
C GLY A 15 -3.10 -12.65 8.22
N GLU A 16 -2.05 -11.85 8.43
CA GLU A 16 -2.11 -10.66 9.28
C GLU A 16 -2.60 -9.44 8.49
N MET A 17 -3.27 -8.53 9.18
CA MET A 17 -3.78 -7.28 8.62
C MET A 17 -3.30 -6.10 9.48
N PHE A 18 -2.98 -4.99 8.83
CA PHE A 18 -2.68 -3.73 9.49
C PHE A 18 -3.48 -2.59 8.86
N VAL A 19 -4.05 -1.72 9.70
CA VAL A 19 -4.73 -0.51 9.25
C VAL A 19 -3.77 0.65 9.34
N VAL A 20 -3.40 1.23 8.19
CA VAL A 20 -2.60 2.46 8.17
C VAL A 20 -3.46 3.64 8.64
N PRO A 21 -3.05 4.38 9.69
CA PRO A 21 -3.80 5.54 10.12
C PRO A 21 -3.87 6.62 9.02
N LYS A 22 -5.00 7.31 8.93
CA LYS A 22 -5.23 8.33 7.88
C LYS A 22 -4.14 9.41 7.94
N GLY A 23 -3.58 9.72 6.76
CA GLY A 23 -2.56 10.77 6.61
C GLY A 23 -1.16 10.36 7.04
N VAL A 24 -0.95 9.10 7.47
CA VAL A 24 0.37 8.59 7.81
C VAL A 24 1.07 8.10 6.54
N GLU A 25 2.23 8.70 6.26
CA GLU A 25 3.10 8.25 5.19
C GLU A 25 3.70 6.89 5.54
N HIS A 26 3.64 5.98 4.58
CA HIS A 26 4.06 4.60 4.73
C HIS A 26 4.68 4.09 3.43
N LYS A 27 5.57 3.09 3.54
CA LYS A 27 6.21 2.43 2.40
C LYS A 27 6.25 0.92 2.61
N PRO A 28 5.32 0.16 2.00
CA PRO A 28 5.36 -1.30 1.99
C PRO A 28 6.62 -1.82 1.27
N VAL A 29 7.33 -2.78 1.87
CA VAL A 29 8.50 -3.44 1.28
C VAL A 29 8.50 -4.94 1.58
N ALA A 30 9.05 -5.74 0.67
CA ALA A 30 9.23 -7.18 0.88
C ALA A 30 10.60 -7.62 0.36
N LYS A 31 11.29 -8.46 1.13
CA LYS A 31 12.60 -9.04 0.72
C LYS A 31 12.46 -10.11 -0.36
N GLN A 32 11.33 -10.79 -0.38
CA GLN A 32 10.95 -11.81 -1.36
C GLN A 32 9.58 -11.42 -1.91
N GLU A 33 9.26 -11.90 -3.12
CA GLU A 33 7.95 -11.69 -3.71
C GLU A 33 6.85 -12.22 -2.78
N CYS A 34 5.79 -11.43 -2.62
CA CYS A 34 4.63 -11.80 -1.84
C CYS A 34 3.37 -11.16 -2.42
N HIS A 35 2.23 -11.79 -2.18
CA HIS A 35 0.93 -11.24 -2.54
C HIS A 35 0.34 -10.51 -1.35
N ILE A 36 -0.30 -9.37 -1.61
CA ILE A 36 -1.00 -8.58 -0.60
C ILE A 36 -2.40 -8.24 -1.11
N LEU A 37 -3.31 -8.01 -0.17
CA LEU A 37 -4.58 -7.37 -0.45
C LEU A 37 -4.51 -5.93 0.10
N LEU A 38 -4.68 -4.95 -0.79
CA LEU A 38 -4.80 -3.54 -0.42
C LEU A 38 -6.28 -3.16 -0.44
N VAL A 39 -6.77 -2.61 0.67
CA VAL A 39 -8.13 -2.08 0.77
C VAL A 39 -8.04 -0.57 0.93
N GLU A 40 -8.55 0.17 -0.05
CA GLU A 40 -8.52 1.62 -0.05
C GLU A 40 -9.91 2.22 -0.34
N PRO A 41 -10.18 3.47 0.10
CA PRO A 41 -11.40 4.16 -0.29
C PRO A 41 -11.52 4.26 -1.81
N ARG A 42 -12.75 4.13 -2.31
CA ARG A 42 -13.02 4.28 -3.73
C ARG A 42 -12.54 5.65 -4.23
N GLY A 43 -11.88 5.66 -5.40
CA GLY A 43 -11.43 6.88 -6.07
C GLY A 43 -10.03 7.35 -5.66
N VAL A 44 -9.32 6.61 -4.81
CA VAL A 44 -7.92 6.89 -4.49
C VAL A 44 -7.04 6.50 -5.68
N THR A 45 -6.35 7.48 -6.27
CA THR A 45 -5.38 7.24 -7.35
C THR A 45 -4.11 6.61 -6.78
N ASN A 46 -3.71 5.45 -7.31
CA ASN A 46 -2.56 4.68 -6.82
C ASN A 46 -1.21 5.45 -6.89
N THR A 47 -1.09 6.44 -7.77
CA THR A 47 0.09 7.30 -7.93
C THR A 47 -0.01 8.65 -7.20
N GLY A 48 -1.12 8.89 -6.47
CA GLY A 48 -1.37 10.14 -5.78
C GLY A 48 -1.45 11.33 -6.74
N GLN A 49 -0.55 12.30 -6.58
CA GLN A 49 -0.51 13.52 -7.40
C GLN A 49 0.40 13.41 -8.64
N THR A 50 1.09 12.28 -8.82
CA THR A 50 2.06 12.10 -9.90
C THR A 50 1.43 11.33 -11.07
N SER A 51 1.28 11.96 -12.22
CA SER A 51 0.87 11.26 -13.44
C SER A 51 2.02 10.43 -14.01
N SER A 52 1.79 9.15 -14.24
CA SER A 52 2.75 8.20 -14.80
C SER A 52 2.05 7.11 -15.62
N ASN A 53 2.80 6.39 -16.47
CA ASN A 53 2.35 5.20 -17.18
C ASN A 53 1.91 4.06 -16.24
N LEU A 54 2.24 4.16 -14.94
CA LEU A 54 1.81 3.23 -13.88
C LEU A 54 0.54 3.69 -13.15
N THR A 55 -0.07 4.81 -13.56
CA THR A 55 -1.36 5.26 -13.03
C THR A 55 -2.45 4.39 -13.61
N ALA A 56 -3.17 3.67 -12.75
CA ALA A 56 -4.30 2.87 -13.17
C ALA A 56 -5.56 3.74 -13.23
N GLU A 57 -6.51 3.38 -14.11
CA GLU A 57 -7.86 3.93 -14.01
C GLU A 57 -8.53 3.38 -12.74
N ASN A 58 -9.17 4.27 -11.98
CA ASN A 58 -9.94 3.87 -10.82
C ASN A 58 -11.07 2.90 -11.22
N ASP A 59 -11.40 1.98 -10.31
CA ASP A 59 -12.42 0.94 -10.48
C ASP A 59 -12.08 -0.20 -11.48
N ILE A 60 -10.83 -0.30 -11.96
CA ILE A 60 -10.31 -1.52 -12.60
C ILE A 60 -9.70 -2.43 -11.53
N TRP A 61 -10.42 -3.49 -11.17
CA TRP A 61 -9.91 -4.54 -10.29
C TRP A 61 -8.95 -5.45 -11.06
N ILE A 62 -7.70 -5.57 -10.60
CA ILE A 62 -6.73 -6.57 -11.05
C ILE A 62 -6.50 -7.56 -9.91
#